data_AF-A0A2T7Q8R1-F1
#
_entry.id   AF-A0A2T7Q8R1-F1
#
_cell.length_a   1.000
_cell.length_b   1.000
_cell.length_c   1.000
_cell.angle_alpha   90.00
_cell.angle_beta   90.00
_cell.angle_gamma   90.00
#
_symmetry.space_group_name_H-M   'P 1'
#
loop_
_entity.id
_entity.type
_entity.pdbx_description
1 polymer ?
#
loop_
_entity_poly.entity_id
_entity_poly.type
_entity_poly.pdbx_seq_one_letter_code
_entity_poly.pdbx_strand_id
1 'polypeptide(L)'
;MLKKRYEGEEWKVKPQLDAAEKLYNKWREIFMLVESYCETLQDSKDYDHAEKNKELIWQNLFIIAPKIIGAAGVDLYTLKMENASIVRNNCREMMEQIKFTAMVGAGEEKYAEAIEHEMDIFRALFKAWVNTFVKDEYEDEWGLFV
;
A
#
# COMPACT_ATOMS: atom_id res chain seq x y z
N MET A 1 -12.39 -9.52 16.33
CA MET A 1 -11.17 -9.59 17.17
C MET A 1 -10.84 -8.23 17.81
N LEU A 2 -10.80 -7.13 17.06
CA LEU A 2 -10.53 -5.78 17.62
C LEU A 2 -11.66 -5.18 18.47
N LYS A 3 -12.93 -5.49 18.16
CA LYS A 3 -14.11 -4.94 18.87
C LYS A 3 -14.17 -5.25 20.37
N LYS A 4 -13.60 -6.37 20.84
CA LYS A 4 -13.57 -6.71 22.28
C LYS A 4 -12.50 -5.95 23.07
N ARG A 5 -11.47 -5.42 22.40
CA ARG A 5 -10.35 -4.73 23.05
C ARG A 5 -10.73 -3.31 23.52
N TYR A 6 -11.75 -2.73 22.90
CA TYR A 6 -12.14 -1.32 23.06
C TYR A 6 -13.60 -1.16 23.51
N GLU A 7 -14.16 -2.17 24.15
CA GLU A 7 -15.56 -2.14 24.60
C GLU A 7 -15.79 -0.96 25.56
N GLY A 8 -16.68 -0.02 25.18
CA GLY A 8 -16.94 1.22 25.92
C GLY A 8 -16.02 2.41 25.59
N GLU A 9 -14.97 2.21 24.80
CA GLU A 9 -14.05 3.26 24.33
C GLU A 9 -13.85 3.26 22.81
N GLU A 10 -14.81 2.69 22.06
CA GLU A 10 -14.72 2.51 20.61
C GLU A 10 -14.52 3.83 19.87
N TRP A 11 -15.02 4.94 20.44
CA TRP A 11 -14.88 6.28 19.88
C TRP A 11 -13.41 6.72 19.75
N LYS A 12 -12.50 6.20 20.57
CA LYS A 12 -11.06 6.53 20.52
C LYS A 12 -10.37 5.94 19.29
N VAL A 13 -10.80 4.74 18.88
CA VAL A 13 -10.19 4.02 17.74
C VAL A 13 -10.96 4.17 16.45
N LYS A 14 -12.22 4.58 16.53
CA LYS A 14 -13.11 4.72 15.37
C LYS A 14 -12.52 5.57 14.24
N PRO A 15 -11.91 6.75 14.46
CA PRO A 15 -11.32 7.53 13.38
C PRO A 15 -10.22 6.78 12.62
N GLN A 16 -9.36 6.06 13.34
CA GLN A 16 -8.27 5.29 12.78
C GLN A 16 -8.78 4.07 12.00
N LEU A 17 -9.76 3.35 12.54
CA LEU A 17 -10.38 2.21 11.87
C LEU A 17 -11.15 2.63 10.60
N ASP A 18 -11.92 3.71 10.67
CA ASP A 18 -12.66 4.25 9.52
C ASP A 18 -11.69 4.71 8.40
N ALA A 19 -10.55 5.32 8.77
CA ALA A 19 -9.51 5.69 7.81
C ALA A 19 -8.81 4.46 7.20
N ALA A 20 -8.50 3.45 8.02
CA ALA A 20 -7.89 2.20 7.58
C ALA A 20 -8.81 1.43 6.61
N GLU A 21 -10.12 1.37 6.90
CA GLU A 21 -11.12 0.73 6.05
C GLU A 21 -11.19 1.41 4.67
N LYS A 22 -11.26 2.75 4.63
CA LYS A 22 -11.25 3.51 3.37
C LYS A 22 -9.99 3.24 2.55
N LEU A 23 -8.83 3.29 3.21
CA LEU A 23 -7.53 3.03 2.58
C LEU A 23 -7.47 1.60 2.01
N TYR A 24 -7.90 0.60 2.80
CA TYR A 24 -7.92 -0.80 2.39
C TYR A 24 -8.89 -1.05 1.24
N ASN A 25 -10.08 -0.45 1.26
CA ASN A 25 -11.03 -0.59 0.17
C ASN A 25 -10.46 -0.03 -1.14
N LYS A 26 -9.80 1.15 -1.08
CA LYS A 26 -9.10 1.70 -2.24
C LYS A 26 -7.95 0.80 -2.71
N TRP A 27 -7.21 0.21 -1.78
CA TRP A 27 -6.17 -0.76 -2.13
C TRP A 27 -6.72 -1.97 -2.88
N ARG A 28 -7.89 -2.50 -2.50
CA ARG A 28 -8.50 -3.63 -3.22
C ARG A 28 -8.87 -3.28 -4.67
N GLU A 29 -9.34 -2.06 -4.91
CA GLU A 29 -9.60 -1.58 -6.28
C GLU A 29 -8.30 -1.57 -7.10
N ILE A 30 -7.24 -0.99 -6.56
CA ILE A 30 -5.91 -0.95 -7.18
C ILE A 30 -5.35 -2.35 -7.40
N PHE A 31 -5.54 -3.26 -6.43
CA PHE A 31 -5.08 -4.65 -6.54
C PHE A 31 -5.63 -5.31 -7.80
N MET A 32 -6.93 -5.19 -8.05
CA MET A 32 -7.55 -5.78 -9.24
C MET A 32 -7.02 -5.15 -10.55
N LEU A 33 -6.77 -3.84 -10.55
CA LEU A 33 -6.21 -3.15 -11.71
C LEU A 33 -4.77 -3.59 -12.01
N VAL A 34 -3.93 -3.67 -10.99
CA VAL A 34 -2.53 -4.11 -11.10
C VAL A 34 -2.45 -5.59 -11.49
N GLU A 35 -3.29 -6.44 -10.90
CA GLU A 35 -3.41 -7.85 -11.28
C GLU A 35 -3.75 -7.97 -12.76
N SER A 36 -4.78 -7.25 -13.22
CA SER A 36 -5.19 -7.24 -14.63
C SER A 36 -4.08 -6.73 -15.55
N TYR A 37 -3.36 -5.67 -15.16
CA TYR A 37 -2.21 -5.17 -15.91
C TYR A 37 -1.10 -6.23 -16.02
N CYS A 38 -0.80 -6.93 -14.94
CA CYS A 38 0.19 -7.99 -14.92
C CYS A 38 -0.15 -9.15 -15.87
N GLU A 39 -1.44 -9.45 -16.06
CA GLU A 39 -1.88 -10.47 -17.03
C GLU A 39 -1.76 -10.01 -18.49
N THR A 40 -1.55 -8.72 -18.75
CA THR A 40 -1.32 -8.18 -20.10
C THR A 40 0.15 -8.04 -20.45
N LEU A 41 1.06 -8.26 -19.50
CA LEU A 41 2.49 -8.13 -19.72
C LEU A 41 2.97 -9.18 -20.72
N GLN A 42 3.86 -8.77 -21.63
CA GLN A 42 4.47 -9.63 -22.63
C GLN A 42 5.86 -9.11 -22.99
N ASP A 43 6.71 -9.99 -23.52
CA ASP A 43 8.01 -9.57 -24.03
C ASP A 43 7.85 -8.59 -25.20
N SER A 44 8.73 -7.60 -25.25
CA SER A 44 8.83 -6.65 -26.35
C SER A 44 10.05 -6.96 -27.22
N LYS A 45 10.20 -6.25 -28.33
CA LYS A 45 11.33 -6.45 -29.27
C LYS A 45 12.70 -6.34 -28.59
N ASP A 46 12.82 -5.40 -27.65
CA ASP A 46 14.09 -5.04 -27.01
C ASP A 46 14.08 -5.40 -25.51
N TYR A 47 13.08 -6.17 -25.04
CA TYR A 47 12.92 -6.55 -23.64
C TYR A 47 12.22 -7.90 -23.46
N ASP A 48 12.89 -8.92 -22.93
CA ASP A 48 12.42 -10.31 -22.83
C ASP A 48 12.31 -10.82 -21.37
N HIS A 49 12.06 -9.92 -20.43
CA HIS A 49 12.00 -10.21 -18.99
C HIS A 49 10.66 -9.82 -18.36
N ALA A 50 9.57 -9.78 -19.15
CA ALA A 50 8.26 -9.32 -18.69
C ALA A 50 7.74 -10.11 -17.48
N GLU A 51 7.88 -11.45 -17.50
CA GLU A 51 7.49 -12.31 -16.39
C GLU A 51 8.27 -12.03 -15.09
N LYS A 52 9.56 -11.66 -15.18
CA LYS A 52 10.33 -11.29 -14.00
C LYS A 52 9.84 -9.97 -13.40
N ASN A 53 9.45 -8.98 -14.22
CA ASN A 53 8.83 -7.77 -13.66
C ASN A 53 7.46 -8.07 -13.07
N LYS A 54 6.68 -8.97 -13.67
CA LYS A 54 5.42 -9.45 -13.09
C LYS A 54 5.67 -9.93 -11.67
N GLU A 55 6.63 -10.82 -11.45
CA GLU A 55 6.98 -11.28 -10.10
C GLU A 55 7.34 -10.14 -9.14
N LEU A 56 8.13 -9.15 -9.57
CA LEU A 56 8.50 -7.99 -8.75
C LEU A 56 7.29 -7.10 -8.41
N ILE A 57 6.36 -6.91 -9.34
CA ILE A 57 5.12 -6.18 -9.12
C ILE A 57 4.26 -6.92 -8.08
N TRP A 58 4.07 -8.22 -8.27
CA TRP A 58 3.26 -9.08 -7.39
C TRP A 58 3.83 -9.15 -5.97
N GLN A 59 5.15 -9.22 -5.82
CA GLN A 59 5.80 -9.19 -4.50
C GLN A 59 5.43 -7.93 -3.70
N ASN A 60 5.51 -6.76 -4.33
CA ASN A 60 5.13 -5.50 -3.68
C ASN A 60 3.62 -5.43 -3.42
N LEU A 61 2.81 -5.90 -4.38
CA LEU A 61 1.36 -5.87 -4.30
C LEU A 61 0.83 -6.67 -3.10
N PHE A 62 1.37 -7.87 -2.86
CA PHE A 62 0.90 -8.73 -1.75
C PHE A 62 1.31 -8.24 -0.35
N ILE A 63 2.33 -7.40 -0.23
CA ILE A 63 2.80 -6.91 1.07
C ILE A 63 1.88 -5.83 1.65
N ILE A 64 1.23 -5.02 0.82
CA ILE A 64 0.59 -3.77 1.26
C ILE A 64 -0.64 -4.02 2.15
N ALA A 65 -1.56 -4.90 1.74
CA ALA A 65 -2.79 -5.17 2.50
C ALA A 65 -2.53 -5.69 3.93
N PRO A 66 -1.67 -6.70 4.15
CA PRO A 66 -1.31 -7.14 5.49
C PRO A 66 -0.78 -6.03 6.40
N LYS A 67 -0.03 -5.07 5.85
CA LYS A 67 0.57 -3.96 6.63
C LYS A 67 -0.47 -2.92 7.03
N ILE A 68 -1.44 -2.61 6.18
CA ILE A 68 -2.59 -1.77 6.54
C ILE A 68 -3.38 -2.40 7.70
N ILE A 69 -3.69 -3.70 7.58
CA ILE A 69 -4.45 -4.43 8.60
C ILE A 69 -3.65 -4.57 9.91
N GLY A 70 -2.34 -4.84 9.81
CA GLY A 70 -1.45 -4.96 10.96
C GLY A 70 -1.37 -3.66 11.78
N ALA A 71 -1.20 -2.52 11.11
CA ALA A 71 -1.23 -1.21 11.75
C ALA A 71 -2.62 -0.86 12.34
N ALA A 72 -3.71 -1.30 11.71
CA ALA A 72 -5.06 -1.12 12.25
C ALA A 72 -5.29 -1.94 13.53
N GLY A 73 -4.58 -3.06 13.70
CA GLY A 73 -4.76 -4.00 14.81
C GLY A 73 -3.88 -3.78 16.03
N VAL A 74 -2.93 -2.85 15.96
CA VAL A 74 -1.94 -2.57 17.01
C VAL A 74 -2.15 -1.17 17.61
N ASP A 75 -1.69 -0.96 18.84
CA ASP A 75 -1.84 0.32 19.52
C ASP A 75 -0.55 1.15 19.42
N LEU A 76 0.61 0.47 19.52
CA LEU A 76 1.95 1.06 19.52
C LEU A 76 2.20 1.94 18.29
N TYR A 77 2.58 3.18 18.54
CA TYR A 77 2.85 4.19 17.52
C TYR A 77 3.98 3.76 16.57
N THR A 78 5.09 3.28 17.13
CA THR A 78 6.27 2.86 16.36
C THR A 78 5.94 1.73 15.38
N LEU A 79 5.17 0.73 15.82
CA LEU A 79 4.71 -0.37 14.96
C LEU A 79 3.74 0.10 13.87
N LYS A 80 2.89 1.10 14.15
CA LYS A 80 2.03 1.70 13.12
C LYS A 80 2.87 2.42 12.06
N MET A 81 3.85 3.21 12.49
CA MET A 81 4.75 3.95 11.62
C MET A 81 5.63 3.04 10.76
N GLU A 82 6.13 1.94 11.33
CA GLU A 82 6.88 0.92 10.59
C GLU A 82 6.03 0.30 9.49
N ASN A 83 4.81 -0.16 9.82
CA ASN A 83 3.88 -0.71 8.83
C ASN A 83 3.53 0.30 7.73
N ALA A 84 3.29 1.57 8.09
CA ALA A 84 3.01 2.63 7.11
C ALA A 84 4.22 2.90 6.21
N SER A 85 5.44 2.83 6.74
CA SER A 85 6.67 2.97 5.95
C SER A 85 6.83 1.83 4.94
N ILE A 86 6.51 0.59 5.34
CA ILE A 86 6.49 -0.57 4.44
C ILE A 86 5.44 -0.39 3.33
N VAL A 87 4.22 0.05 3.67
CA VAL A 87 3.17 0.34 2.68
C VAL A 87 3.69 1.36 1.65
N ARG A 88 4.21 2.50 2.11
CA ARG A 88 4.74 3.55 1.23
C ARG A 88 5.84 3.02 0.32
N ASN A 89 6.77 2.23 0.85
CA ASN A 89 7.88 1.67 0.08
C ASN A 89 7.35 0.75 -1.03
N ASN A 90 6.52 -0.23 -0.69
CA ASN A 90 6.01 -1.20 -1.65
C ASN A 90 5.12 -0.53 -2.72
N CYS A 91 4.33 0.49 -2.37
CA CYS A 91 3.59 1.29 -3.34
C CYS A 91 4.51 1.97 -4.37
N ARG A 92 5.66 2.50 -3.91
CA ARG A 92 6.63 3.16 -4.79
C ARG A 92 7.28 2.14 -5.72
N GLU A 93 7.86 1.08 -5.17
CA GLU A 93 8.55 0.03 -5.94
C GLU A 93 7.62 -0.63 -6.96
N MET A 94 6.37 -0.91 -6.57
CA MET A 94 5.34 -1.43 -7.49
C MET A 94 5.12 -0.48 -8.67
N MET A 95 4.93 0.81 -8.40
CA MET A 95 4.71 1.79 -9.46
C MET A 95 5.94 2.01 -10.34
N GLU A 96 7.15 1.94 -9.79
CA GLU A 96 8.39 1.99 -10.57
C GLU A 96 8.49 0.82 -11.54
N GLN A 97 8.13 -0.40 -11.12
CA GLN A 97 8.09 -1.57 -12.01
C GLN A 97 7.00 -1.47 -13.08
N ILE A 98 5.81 -0.98 -12.73
CA ILE A 98 4.71 -0.74 -13.69
C ILE A 98 5.15 0.29 -14.74
N LYS A 99 5.74 1.41 -14.33
CA LYS A 99 6.23 2.44 -15.27
C LYS A 99 7.37 1.93 -16.14
N PHE A 100 8.28 1.15 -15.56
CA PHE A 100 9.38 0.55 -16.31
C PHE A 100 8.86 -0.39 -17.40
N THR A 101 7.94 -1.31 -17.07
CA THR A 101 7.35 -2.24 -18.05
C THR A 101 6.61 -1.51 -19.16
N ALA A 102 5.90 -0.42 -18.86
CA ALA A 102 5.29 0.43 -19.89
C ALA A 102 6.34 1.09 -20.80
N MET A 103 7.40 1.66 -20.21
CA MET A 103 8.48 2.35 -20.94
C MET A 103 9.24 1.43 -21.91
N VAL A 104 9.47 0.17 -21.54
CA VAL A 104 10.18 -0.80 -22.39
C VAL A 104 9.25 -1.55 -23.36
N GLY A 105 7.97 -1.15 -23.42
CA GLY A 105 6.98 -1.74 -24.32
C GLY A 105 6.49 -3.13 -23.90
N ALA A 106 6.77 -3.55 -22.67
CA ALA A 106 6.29 -4.82 -22.12
C ALA A 106 4.85 -4.74 -21.58
N GLY A 107 4.38 -3.52 -21.28
CA GLY A 107 2.99 -3.24 -20.90
C GLY A 107 2.47 -1.97 -21.60
N GLU A 108 1.16 -1.78 -21.61
CA GLU A 108 0.56 -0.59 -22.23
C GLU A 108 0.58 0.63 -21.29
N GLU A 109 1.14 1.74 -21.77
CA GLU A 109 1.25 3.01 -21.01
C GLU A 109 -0.09 3.50 -20.47
N LYS A 110 -1.17 3.40 -21.26
CA LYS A 110 -2.52 3.83 -20.86
C LYS A 110 -3.02 3.12 -19.59
N TYR A 111 -2.63 1.86 -19.37
CA TYR A 111 -3.00 1.11 -18.16
C TYR A 111 -2.13 1.53 -16.98
N ALA A 112 -0.84 1.78 -17.20
CA ALA A 112 0.06 2.31 -16.17
C ALA A 112 -0.41 3.69 -15.66
N GLU A 113 -0.84 4.58 -16.57
CA GLU A 113 -1.40 5.89 -16.24
C GLU A 113 -2.71 5.77 -15.43
N ALA A 114 -3.59 4.84 -15.81
CA ALA A 114 -4.83 4.59 -15.08
C ALA A 114 -4.56 4.12 -13.64
N ILE A 115 -3.58 3.23 -13.44
CA ILE A 115 -3.15 2.79 -12.10
C ILE A 115 -2.54 3.96 -11.33
N GLU A 116 -1.73 4.80 -11.97
CA GLU A 116 -1.14 5.98 -11.31
C GLU A 116 -2.20 6.94 -10.77
N HIS A 117 -3.26 7.20 -11.53
CA HIS A 117 -4.38 8.03 -11.08
C HIS A 117 -5.04 7.47 -9.80
N GLU A 118 -5.27 6.16 -9.77
CA GLU A 118 -5.87 5.48 -8.63
C GLU A 118 -4.95 5.51 -7.40
N MET A 119 -3.63 5.42 -7.63
CA MET A 119 -2.60 5.56 -6.60
C MET A 119 -2.52 6.98 -6.01
N ASP A 120 -2.87 8.02 -6.76
CA ASP A 120 -2.94 9.38 -6.23
C ASP A 120 -4.06 9.53 -5.19
N ILE A 121 -5.22 8.93 -5.47
CA ILE A 121 -6.35 8.86 -4.53
C ILE A 121 -5.94 8.05 -3.29
N PHE A 122 -5.30 6.89 -3.49
CA PHE A 122 -4.76 6.08 -2.40
C PHE A 122 -3.78 6.87 -1.53
N ARG A 123 -2.89 7.68 -2.13
CA ARG A 123 -1.92 8.50 -1.39
C ARG A 123 -2.60 9.54 -0.51
N ALA A 124 -3.70 10.13 -0.97
CA ALA A 124 -4.49 11.05 -0.15
C ALA A 124 -5.11 10.34 1.06
N LEU A 125 -5.69 9.16 0.85
CA LEU A 125 -6.24 8.32 1.93
C LEU A 125 -5.13 7.86 2.90
N PHE A 126 -3.95 7.52 2.39
CA PHE A 126 -2.80 7.09 3.18
C PHE A 126 -2.36 8.19 4.15
N LYS A 127 -2.26 9.44 3.66
CA LYS A 127 -1.95 10.59 4.51
C LYS A 127 -3.01 10.79 5.60
N ALA A 128 -4.29 10.70 5.23
CA ALA A 128 -5.38 10.83 6.20
C ALA A 128 -5.33 9.73 7.27
N TRP A 129 -4.97 8.50 6.88
CA TRP A 129 -4.80 7.37 7.80
C TRP A 129 -3.61 7.55 8.75
N VAL A 130 -2.43 7.89 8.24
CA VAL A 130 -1.23 8.14 9.08
C VAL A 130 -1.47 9.28 10.07
N ASN A 131 -2.23 10.32 9.67
CA ASN A 131 -2.59 11.42 10.57
C ASN A 131 -3.48 10.99 11.76
N THR A 132 -4.01 9.76 11.76
CA THR A 132 -4.73 9.20 12.92
C THR A 132 -3.80 8.55 13.95
N PHE A 133 -2.52 8.40 13.64
CA PHE A 133 -1.56 7.76 14.54
C PHE A 133 -1.15 8.73 15.64
N VAL A 134 -1.48 8.37 16.87
CA VAL A 134 -1.14 9.13 18.07
C VAL A 134 0.15 8.57 18.65
N LYS A 135 1.14 9.45 18.86
CA LYS A 135 2.38 9.09 19.51
C LYS A 135 2.14 8.69 20.96
N ASP A 136 2.75 7.59 21.39
CA ASP A 136 2.72 7.12 22.77
C ASP A 136 4.03 7.47 23.50
N GLU A 137 4.19 6.97 24.72
CA GLU A 137 5.36 7.19 25.57
C GLU A 137 6.58 6.32 25.20
N TYR A 138 6.42 5.37 24.28
CA TYR A 138 7.50 4.47 23.88
C TYR A 138 8.38 5.13 22.82
N GLU A 139 9.69 4.99 23.00
CA GLU A 139 10.67 5.48 22.05
C GLU A 139 10.90 4.46 20.93
N ASP A 140 11.15 4.96 19.72
CA ASP A 140 11.70 4.13 18.65
C ASP A 140 13.20 3.92 18.87
N GLU A 141 13.59 2.69 19.21
CA GLU A 141 14.99 2.31 19.46
C GLU A 141 15.90 2.53 18.24
N TRP A 142 15.33 2.60 17.03
CA TRP A 142 16.07 2.87 15.79
C TRP A 142 16.18 4.37 15.47
N GLY A 143 15.45 5.23 16.18
CA GLY A 143 15.46 6.68 15.97
C GLY A 143 14.88 7.14 14.62
N LEU A 144 14.04 6.33 13.98
CA LEU A 144 13.41 6.63 12.69
C LEU A 144 12.08 7.37 12.85
N PHE A 145 11.35 7.13 13.94
CA PHE A 145 10.02 7.68 14.19
C PHE A 145 10.01 8.50 15.49
N VAL A 146 10.37 9.79 15.35
CA VAL A 146 10.41 10.80 16.42
C VAL A 146 9.18 11.68 16.47
#